data_AF-A0A6S5CGG8-F1
#
_entry.id   AF-A0A6S5CGG8-F1
#
_cell.length_a   1.000
_cell.length_b   1.000
_cell.length_c   1.000
_cell.angle_alpha   90.00
_cell.angle_beta   90.00
_cell.angle_gamma   90.00
#
_symmetry.space_group_name_H-M   'P 1'
#
loop_
_entity.id
_entity.type
_entity.pdbx_description
1 polymer ?
#
loop_
_entity_poly.entity_id
_entity_poly.type
_entity_poly.pdbx_seq_one_letter_code
_entity_poly.pdbx_strand_id
1 'polypeptide(L)' 'MRGLLALMLLAMLAGCVTTPASKPSLQQLRGEVHFPQALPRPATVEVAVLSVIEGHPLQVAATRYEVRAGAHFVDILTKE' A
#
# COMPACT_ATOMS: atom_id res chain seq x y z
N MET A 1 -6.83 -40.88 35.68
CA MET A 1 -7.51 -40.54 34.41
C MET A 1 -7.63 -39.03 34.14
N ARG A 2 -7.85 -38.17 35.15
CA ARG A 2 -7.98 -36.70 34.96
C ARG A 2 -6.73 -36.01 34.38
N GLY A 3 -5.52 -36.44 34.75
CA GLY A 3 -4.27 -35.85 34.24
C GLY A 3 -4.02 -36.08 32.75
N LEU A 4 -4.50 -37.20 32.20
CA LEU A 4 -4.37 -37.52 30.78
C LEU A 4 -5.27 -36.64 29.91
N LEU A 5 -6.47 -36.33 30.41
CA LEU A 5 -7.40 -35.38 29.77
C LEU A 5 -6.81 -33.96 29.74
N ALA A 6 -6.17 -33.52 30.83
CA ALA A 6 -5.52 -32.22 30.89
C ALA A 6 -4.35 -32.13 29.87
N LEU A 7 -3.58 -33.21 29.73
CA LEU A 7 -2.47 -33.28 28.79
C LEU A 7 -2.95 -33.21 27.32
N MET A 8 -4.04 -33.91 26.98
CA MET A 8 -4.66 -33.81 25.66
C MET A 8 -5.19 -32.40 25.37
N LEU A 9 -5.78 -31.74 26.37
CA LEU A 9 -6.31 -30.38 26.21
C LEU A 9 -5.17 -29.39 25.87
N LEU A 10 -4.05 -29.51 26.59
CA LEU A 10 -2.84 -28.70 26.36
C LEU A 10 -2.23 -28.96 24.98
N ALA A 11 -2.22 -30.22 24.52
CA ALA A 11 -1.74 -30.58 23.18
C ALA A 11 -2.64 -30.03 22.06
N MET A 12 -3.96 -29.98 22.26
CA MET A 12 -4.88 -29.36 21.28
C MET A 12 -4.75 -27.82 21.24
N LEU A 13 -4.47 -27.19 22.38
CA LEU A 13 -4.28 -25.73 22.47
C LEU A 13 -2.92 -25.27 21.92
N ALA A 14 -1.90 -26.13 21.93
CA ALA A 14 -0.59 -25.86 21.36
C ALA A 14 -0.58 -25.76 19.81
N GLY A 15 -1.67 -26.18 19.16
CA GLY A 15 -1.87 -26.06 17.71
C GLY A 15 -2.36 -24.69 17.24
N CYS A 16 -2.69 -23.77 18.15
CA CYS A 16 -2.99 -22.38 17.79
C CYS A 16 -1.69 -21.66 17.44
N VAL A 17 -1.24 -21.84 16.19
CA VAL A 17 -0.30 -20.93 15.56
C VAL A 17 -1.01 -19.60 15.42
N THR A 18 -0.86 -18.73 16.41
CA THR A 18 -1.14 -17.30 16.28
C THR A 18 -0.12 -16.78 15.28
N THR A 19 -0.48 -16.78 13.99
CA THR A 19 0.26 -16.03 12.98
C THR A 19 0.20 -14.57 13.45
N PRO A 20 1.32 -13.95 13.87
CA PRO A 20 1.28 -12.55 14.23
C PRO A 20 0.77 -11.78 13.01
N ALA A 21 -0.29 -11.00 13.19
CA ALA A 21 -0.78 -10.12 12.14
C ALA A 21 0.34 -9.13 11.83
N SER A 22 1.14 -9.43 10.80
CA SER A 22 2.14 -8.50 10.31
C SER A 22 1.37 -7.29 9.81
N LYS A 23 1.51 -6.16 10.50
CA LYS A 23 1.01 -4.89 9.99
C LYS A 23 1.64 -4.71 8.60
N PRO A 24 0.86 -4.59 7.51
CA PRO A 24 1.43 -4.39 6.21
C PRO A 24 2.35 -3.17 6.30
N SER A 25 3.61 -3.35 5.90
CA SER A 25 4.54 -2.24 5.84
C SER A 25 3.94 -1.23 4.86
N LEU A 26 3.55 -0.06 5.34
CA LEU A 26 3.13 1.03 4.45
C LEU A 26 4.31 1.33 3.53
N GLN A 27 4.19 0.96 2.27
CA GLN A 27 5.24 1.20 1.30
C GLN A 27 5.06 2.60 0.73
N GLN A 28 6.18 3.32 0.62
CA GLN A 28 6.17 4.70 0.17
C GLN A 28 6.82 4.77 -1.21
N LEU A 29 6.01 5.00 -2.23
CA LEU A 29 6.48 5.23 -3.59
C LEU A 29 6.80 6.71 -3.77
N ARG A 30 7.99 6.99 -4.28
CA ARG A 30 8.50 8.35 -4.53
C ARG A 30 9.02 8.45 -5.96
N GLY A 31 8.88 9.63 -6.55
CA GLY A 31 9.41 9.92 -7.88
C GLY A 31 9.10 11.35 -8.30
N GLU A 32 9.36 11.64 -9.56
CA GLU A 32 9.08 12.95 -10.16
C GLU A 32 8.27 12.75 -11.44
N VAL A 33 7.26 13.58 -11.64
CA VAL A 33 6.54 13.67 -12.91
C VAL A 33 7.00 14.95 -13.60
N HIS A 34 7.65 14.79 -14.75
CA HIS A 34 8.16 15.90 -15.54
C HIS A 34 7.16 16.28 -16.64
N PHE A 35 6.96 17.58 -16.84
CA PHE A 35 6.13 18.10 -17.90
C PHE A 35 7.02 18.54 -19.08
N PRO A 36 6.70 18.15 -20.33
CA PRO A 36 7.49 18.54 -21.50
C PRO A 36 7.63 20.07 -21.66
N GLN A 37 6.66 20.83 -21.16
CA GLN A 37 6.66 22.28 -21.10
C GLN A 37 6.06 22.72 -19.76
N ALA A 38 6.36 23.94 -19.33
CA ALA A 38 5.76 24.50 -18.11
C ALA A 38 4.23 24.50 -18.23
N LEU A 39 3.54 24.09 -17.16
CA LEU A 39 2.08 24.06 -17.17
C LEU A 39 1.50 25.47 -17.43
N PRO A 40 0.65 25.66 -18.44
CA PRO A 40 0.16 26.99 -18.82
C PRO A 40 -0.85 27.58 -17.83
N ARG A 41 -1.43 26.73 -16.96
CA ARG A 41 -2.41 27.08 -15.93
C ARG A 41 -2.31 26.10 -14.76
N PRO A 42 -2.85 26.43 -13.58
CA PRO A 42 -2.94 25.48 -12.49
C PRO A 42 -3.69 24.21 -12.93
N ALA A 43 -3.22 23.06 -12.46
CA ALA A 43 -3.79 21.76 -12.81
C ALA A 43 -3.74 20.80 -11.63
N THR A 44 -4.58 19.79 -11.63
CA THR A 44 -4.51 18.66 -10.71
C THR A 44 -3.86 17.49 -11.43
N VAL A 45 -2.79 16.94 -10.84
CA VAL A 45 -2.15 15.70 -11.30
C VAL A 45 -2.56 14.58 -10.36
N GLU A 46 -3.17 13.54 -10.90
CA GLU A 46 -3.49 12.32 -10.16
C GLU A 46 -2.46 11.25 -10.49
N VAL A 47 -1.85 10.68 -9.45
CA VAL A 47 -0.92 9.56 -9.55
C VAL A 47 -1.61 8.35 -8.95
N ALA A 48 -1.88 7.34 -9.77
CA ALA A 48 -2.48 6.08 -9.37
C ALA A 48 -1.43 4.97 -9.39
N VAL A 49 -1.41 4.16 -8.34
CA VAL A 49 -0.59 2.94 -8.25
C VAL A 49 -1.50 1.77 -8.58
N LEU A 50 -1.10 1.00 -9.58
CA LEU A 50 -1.80 -0.19 -10.01
C LEU A 50 -0.99 -1.43 -9.61
N SER A 51 -1.68 -2.42 -9.07
CA SER A 51 -1.13 -3.75 -8.84
C SER A 51 -1.83 -4.75 -9.75
N VAL A 52 -1.09 -5.75 -10.24
CA VAL A 52 -1.67 -6.82 -11.07
C VAL A 52 -2.08 -7.95 -10.13
N ILE A 53 -3.39 -8.12 -9.95
CA ILE A 53 -3.98 -9.16 -9.11
C ILE A 53 -4.79 -10.06 -10.03
N GLU A 54 -4.48 -11.36 -10.03
CA GLU A 54 -5.13 -12.36 -10.89
C GLU A 54 -5.08 -11.99 -12.40
N GLY A 55 -4.01 -11.31 -12.83
CA GLY A 55 -3.84 -10.88 -14.22
C GLY A 55 -4.58 -9.59 -14.59
N HIS A 56 -5.30 -8.98 -13.65
CA HIS A 56 -6.02 -7.73 -13.85
C HIS A 56 -5.31 -6.57 -13.17
N PRO A 57 -5.07 -5.44 -13.86
CA PRO A 57 -4.57 -4.23 -13.22
C PRO A 57 -5.67 -3.62 -12.35
N LEU A 58 -5.44 -3.57 -11.04
CA LEU A 58 -6.33 -2.97 -10.06
C LEU A 58 -5.63 -1.80 -9.37
N GLN A 59 -6.34 -0.69 -9.19
CA GLN A 59 -5.82 0.45 -8.46
C GLN A 59 -5.78 0.13 -6.96
N VAL A 60 -4.58 0.24 -6.38
CA VAL A 60 -4.35 -0.01 -4.95
C VAL A 60 -4.12 1.28 -4.17
N ALA A 61 -3.68 2.36 -4.82
CA ALA A 61 -3.58 3.69 -4.23
C ALA A 61 -3.74 4.79 -5.27
N ALA A 62 -4.16 5.98 -4.84
CA ALA A 62 -4.11 7.19 -5.66
C ALA A 62 -3.83 8.42 -4.80
N THR A 63 -3.08 9.38 -5.34
CA THR A 63 -2.80 10.66 -4.69
C THR A 63 -2.92 11.79 -5.70
N ARG A 64 -3.57 12.87 -5.29
CA ARG A 64 -3.75 14.08 -6.11
C ARG A 64 -2.80 15.18 -5.65
N TYR A 65 -2.18 15.84 -6.61
CA TYR A 65 -1.29 16.98 -6.41
C TYR A 65 -1.85 18.18 -7.15
N GLU A 66 -1.96 19.29 -6.44
CA GLU A 66 -2.24 20.58 -7.06
C GLU A 66 -0.92 21.16 -7.55
N VAL A 67 -0.85 21.39 -8.86
CA VAL A 67 0.34 21.91 -9.53
C VAL A 67 0.06 23.31 -10.03
N ARG A 68 0.98 24.23 -9.73
CA ARG A 68 0.86 25.64 -10.11
C ARG A 68 1.18 25.85 -11.58
N ALA A 69 0.69 26.96 -12.13
CA ALA A 69 1.13 27.43 -13.44
C ALA A 69 2.66 27.68 -13.42
N GLY A 70 3.32 27.40 -14.54
CA GLY A 70 4.77 27.52 -14.70
C GLY A 70 5.58 26.36 -14.11
N ALA A 71 4.94 25.36 -13.50
CA ALA A 71 5.65 24.19 -13.01
C ALA A 71 6.15 23.30 -14.16
N HIS A 72 7.39 22.81 -14.05
CA HIS A 72 8.02 21.89 -14.99
C HIS A 72 8.06 20.45 -14.48
N PHE A 73 7.86 20.25 -13.18
CA PHE A 73 7.75 18.92 -12.57
C PHE A 73 6.91 18.98 -11.29
N VAL A 74 6.54 17.82 -10.78
CA VAL A 74 5.97 17.64 -9.44
C VAL A 74 6.60 16.42 -8.77
N ASP A 75 7.05 16.60 -7.53
CA ASP A 75 7.50 15.50 -6.67
C ASP A 75 6.29 14.70 -6.20
N ILE A 76 6.31 13.40 -6.48
CA ILE A 76 5.22 12.49 -6.14
C ILE A 76 5.59 11.62 -4.96
N LEU A 77 4.58 11.40 -4.12
CA LEU A 77 4.66 10.65 -2.89
C LEU A 77 3.33 9.92 -2.65
N THR A 78 3.29 8.64 -2.98
CA THR A 78 2.11 7.78 -2.78
C THR A 78 2.37 6.75 -1.69
N LYS A 79 1.38 6.52 -0.83
CA LYS A 79 1.39 5.44 0.17
C LYS A 79 0.57 4.27 -0.37
N GLU A 80 1.17 3.09 -0.39
CA GLU A 80 0.51 1.79 -0.63
C GLU A 80 0.27 1.07 0.70
#